data_AF-C7P5N1-F1
#
_entry.id   AF-C7P5N1-F1
#
_cell.length_a   1.000
_cell.length_b   1.000
_cell.length_c   1.000
_cell.angle_alpha   90.00
_cell.angle_beta   90.00
_cell.angle_gamma   90.00
#
_symmetry.space_group_name_H-M   'P 1'
#
loop_
_entity.id
_entity.type
_entity.pdbx_description
1 polymer ?
#
loop_
_entity_poly.entity_id
_entity_poly.type
_entity_poly.pdbx_seq_one_letter_code
_entity_poly.pdbx_strand_id
1 'polypeptide(L)'
;MVLKIKDDIYCMSFIEWEVKEYMSLDINKGTTYNSYLILDKENVLIDPPRIKHLDELKLYLKDIADLKIDYIIPNPSGLDHNECLEKLVEITGAKVVTTKIGKYCLDTQFDTKDWEFIIINNGDEITIGNKTLRFITDDKFRYLLTYCVENKILFSNELFGQHTVYKEKVDLEVGHKIMLEAKEFFANILLPNKDNILKMLKILKDLNLEYICPSHGIIWHKMIDEILLKYRNWSSGVYKNTAVIAYATIYYSTEKIARALGEGLAEGGVNVTYHRLDASTLNIVVRDILDAKYVIIGSPTINTNVHPKVGMLLTYIEGLKPYNKKIGVAFGSYGWEEYATKKINEFFEKLGFKVISGKILTRRFAPGENDLRKIKEFGKKLAKIKLDKFL
;
A
#
# COMPACT_ATOMS: atom_id res chain seq x y z
N MET A 1 -11.65 20.14 -5.62
CA MET A 1 -10.58 21.16 -5.84
C MET A 1 -9.91 20.91 -7.18
N VAL A 2 -9.58 21.94 -7.96
CA VAL A 2 -8.94 21.79 -9.28
C VAL A 2 -7.53 22.35 -9.27
N LEU A 3 -6.56 21.54 -9.72
CA LEU A 3 -5.18 21.93 -9.96
C LEU A 3 -4.88 21.80 -11.46
N LYS A 4 -4.34 22.87 -12.07
CA LYS A 4 -3.74 22.78 -13.40
C LYS A 4 -2.32 22.22 -13.27
N ILE A 5 -2.09 21.00 -13.74
CA ILE A 5 -0.77 20.34 -13.68
C ILE A 5 0.15 20.90 -14.76
N LYS A 6 -0.38 20.99 -15.98
CA LYS A 6 0.24 21.59 -17.17
C LYS A 6 -0.85 22.26 -18.01
N ASP A 7 -0.45 22.96 -19.07
CA ASP A 7 -1.41 23.41 -20.08
C ASP A 7 -2.27 22.24 -20.55
N ASP A 8 -3.58 22.46 -20.50
CA ASP A 8 -4.62 21.51 -20.88
C ASP A 8 -4.68 20.21 -20.07
N ILE A 9 -4.01 20.13 -18.91
CA ILE A 9 -4.02 18.95 -18.03
C ILE A 9 -4.36 19.36 -16.60
N TYR A 10 -5.45 18.81 -16.08
CA TYR A 10 -6.02 19.16 -14.78
C TYR A 10 -6.16 17.95 -13.87
N CYS A 11 -5.95 18.16 -12.58
CA CYS A 11 -6.30 17.22 -11.51
C CYS A 11 -7.49 17.78 -10.74
N MET A 12 -8.54 16.97 -10.62
CA MET A 12 -9.71 17.23 -9.80
C MET A 12 -9.65 16.28 -8.61
N SER A 13 -9.33 16.81 -7.43
CA SER A 13 -9.25 16.01 -6.19
C SER A 13 -10.52 16.17 -5.37
N PHE A 14 -11.16 15.04 -5.05
CA PHE A 14 -12.32 14.92 -4.18
C PHE A 14 -11.90 14.38 -2.82
N ILE A 15 -12.17 15.11 -1.74
CA ILE A 15 -11.69 14.76 -0.40
C ILE A 15 -12.71 13.90 0.33
N GLU A 16 -12.22 12.87 1.02
CA GLU A 16 -12.97 12.16 2.04
C GLU A 16 -12.21 12.16 3.37
N TRP A 17 -12.71 12.94 4.34
CA TRP A 17 -12.07 13.13 5.64
C TRP A 17 -12.23 11.93 6.59
N GLU A 18 -13.39 11.26 6.53
CA GLU A 18 -13.66 10.06 7.32
C GLU A 18 -14.01 8.90 6.39
N VAL A 19 -13.06 7.98 6.21
CA VAL A 19 -13.32 6.67 5.62
C VAL A 19 -13.02 5.65 6.69
N LYS A 20 -14.06 5.24 7.43
CA LYS A 20 -13.88 4.45 8.66
C LYS A 20 -13.31 3.06 8.43
N GLU A 21 -13.48 2.48 7.24
CA GLU A 21 -12.84 1.20 6.87
C GLU A 21 -12.66 1.12 5.34
N TYR A 22 -11.47 1.47 4.83
CA TYR A 22 -11.12 1.16 3.44
C TYR A 22 -10.48 -0.22 3.42
N MET A 23 -11.19 -1.25 2.95
CA MET A 23 -10.70 -2.64 2.98
C MET A 23 -10.20 -3.10 4.37
N SER A 24 -10.93 -2.73 5.44
CA SER A 24 -10.54 -2.96 6.85
C SER A 24 -9.27 -2.22 7.30
N LEU A 25 -8.81 -1.21 6.55
CA LEU A 25 -7.75 -0.29 6.96
C LEU A 25 -8.34 0.88 7.75
N ASP A 26 -7.65 1.24 8.83
CA ASP A 26 -7.86 2.50 9.52
C ASP A 26 -7.16 3.62 8.73
N ILE A 27 -7.95 4.42 8.02
CA ILE A 27 -7.50 5.61 7.29
C ILE A 27 -8.08 6.90 7.88
N ASN A 28 -7.93 7.06 9.21
CA ASN A 28 -8.34 8.27 9.95
C ASN A 28 -7.69 9.59 9.46
N LYS A 29 -6.69 9.54 8.57
CA LYS A 29 -6.08 10.72 7.94
C LYS A 29 -6.87 11.23 6.73
N GLY A 30 -7.93 10.52 6.35
CA GLY A 30 -8.69 10.75 5.13
C GLY A 30 -7.92 10.32 3.87
N THR A 31 -8.57 10.49 2.72
CA THR A 31 -7.99 10.24 1.41
C THR A 31 -8.53 11.23 0.37
N THR A 32 -7.92 11.26 -0.79
CA THR A 32 -8.52 11.88 -1.98
C THR A 32 -8.85 10.82 -3.03
N TYR A 33 -9.81 11.13 -3.87
CA TYR A 33 -10.04 10.47 -5.15
C TYR A 33 -9.66 11.50 -6.22
N ASN A 34 -8.60 11.23 -6.96
CA ASN A 34 -8.07 12.13 -7.98
C ASN A 34 -8.56 11.67 -9.35
N SER A 35 -9.23 12.57 -10.07
CA SER A 35 -9.59 12.39 -11.47
C SER A 35 -8.79 13.37 -12.33
N TYR A 36 -8.38 12.94 -13.51
CA TYR A 36 -7.55 13.74 -14.39
C TYR A 36 -8.26 14.05 -15.71
N LEU A 37 -8.24 15.32 -16.12
CA LEU A 37 -8.81 15.78 -17.37
C LEU A 37 -7.70 16.26 -18.30
N ILE A 38 -7.67 15.72 -19.51
CA ILE A 38 -6.76 16.11 -20.58
C ILE A 38 -7.60 16.73 -21.69
N LEU A 39 -7.35 18.00 -22.02
CA LEU A 39 -7.97 18.67 -23.14
C LEU A 39 -7.08 18.58 -24.38
N ASP A 40 -7.71 18.25 -25.50
CA ASP A 40 -7.10 18.26 -26.82
C ASP A 40 -8.20 18.25 -27.89
N LYS A 41 -7.91 17.79 -29.12
CA LYS A 41 -8.94 17.53 -30.12
C LYS A 41 -10.01 16.55 -29.60
N GLU A 42 -9.58 15.54 -28.86
CA GLU A 42 -10.42 14.60 -28.13
C GLU A 42 -10.10 14.67 -26.63
N ASN A 43 -11.11 15.00 -25.82
CA ASN A 43 -10.97 15.19 -24.39
C ASN A 43 -11.01 13.86 -23.64
N VAL A 44 -10.14 13.71 -22.64
CA VAL A 44 -9.99 12.46 -21.89
C VAL A 44 -10.18 12.68 -20.40
N LEU A 45 -11.03 11.87 -19.78
CA LEU A 45 -11.17 11.77 -18.33
C LEU A 45 -10.56 10.46 -17.83
N ILE A 46 -9.69 10.53 -16.83
CA ILE A 46 -9.02 9.38 -16.21
C ILE A 46 -9.44 9.27 -14.75
N ASP A 47 -9.67 8.04 -14.29
CA ASP A 47 -10.04 7.68 -12.90
C ASP A 47 -11.24 8.48 -12.36
N PRO A 48 -12.47 8.23 -12.85
CA PRO A 48 -13.67 8.83 -12.27
C PRO A 48 -13.78 8.64 -10.74
N PRO A 49 -14.42 9.55 -10.00
CA PRO A 49 -14.52 9.42 -8.56
C PRO A 49 -15.73 8.54 -8.16
N ARG A 50 -15.94 8.48 -6.85
CA ARG A 50 -17.14 7.88 -6.23
C ARG A 50 -18.42 8.64 -6.57
N ILE A 51 -19.57 7.97 -6.46
CA ILE A 51 -20.86 8.51 -6.92
C ILE A 51 -21.24 9.78 -6.18
N LYS A 52 -20.90 9.88 -4.89
CA LYS A 52 -21.17 11.06 -4.07
C LYS A 52 -20.43 12.32 -4.53
N HIS A 53 -19.40 12.18 -5.36
CA HIS A 53 -18.63 13.30 -5.92
C HIS A 53 -19.04 13.64 -7.36
N LEU A 54 -20.04 12.95 -7.92
CA LEU A 54 -20.47 13.15 -9.31
C LEU A 54 -20.92 14.59 -9.58
N ASP A 55 -21.70 15.20 -8.69
CA ASP A 55 -22.18 16.57 -8.90
C ASP A 55 -21.04 17.59 -8.83
N GLU A 56 -20.07 17.39 -7.93
CA GLU A 56 -18.86 18.23 -7.88
C GLU A 56 -18.03 18.06 -9.17
N LEU A 57 -17.86 16.82 -9.65
CA LEU A 57 -17.17 16.55 -10.92
C LEU A 57 -17.85 17.24 -12.09
N LYS A 58 -19.18 17.17 -12.20
CA LYS A 58 -19.94 17.81 -13.29
C LYS A 58 -19.73 19.31 -13.33
N LEU A 59 -19.64 19.98 -12.18
CA LEU A 59 -19.36 21.42 -12.12
C LEU A 59 -17.98 21.71 -12.72
N TYR A 60 -16.94 20.96 -12.34
CA TYR A 60 -15.60 21.13 -12.91
C TYR A 60 -15.56 20.83 -14.40
N LEU A 61 -16.17 19.74 -14.85
CA LEU A 61 -16.20 19.38 -16.27
C LEU A 61 -16.98 20.39 -17.11
N LYS A 62 -18.04 20.98 -16.57
CA LYS A 62 -18.78 22.05 -17.25
C LYS A 62 -17.94 23.30 -17.40
N ASP A 63 -17.25 23.72 -16.33
CA ASP A 63 -16.45 24.94 -16.33
C ASP A 63 -15.21 24.84 -17.24
N ILE A 64 -14.62 23.64 -17.35
CA ILE A 64 -13.33 23.43 -18.03
C ILE A 64 -13.50 22.88 -19.45
N ALA A 65 -14.50 22.02 -19.68
CA ALA A 65 -14.65 21.25 -20.91
C ALA A 65 -16.07 21.30 -21.51
N ASP A 66 -16.99 22.09 -20.95
CA ASP A 66 -18.41 22.11 -21.33
C ASP A 66 -19.04 20.70 -21.38
N LEU A 67 -18.65 19.84 -20.42
CA LEU A 67 -19.04 18.42 -20.35
C LEU A 67 -18.67 17.56 -21.57
N LYS A 68 -17.88 18.08 -22.52
CA LYS A 68 -17.44 17.32 -23.68
C LYS A 68 -16.27 16.40 -23.30
N ILE A 69 -16.53 15.10 -23.25
CA ILE A 69 -15.54 14.05 -22.99
C ILE A 69 -15.67 13.00 -24.09
N ASP A 70 -14.58 12.72 -24.79
CA ASP A 70 -14.55 11.76 -25.90
C ASP A 70 -14.10 10.37 -25.39
N TYR A 71 -13.17 10.32 -24.43
CA TYR A 71 -12.67 9.09 -23.81
C TYR A 71 -12.74 9.13 -22.28
N ILE A 72 -13.14 8.00 -21.69
CA ILE A 72 -12.99 7.74 -20.25
C ILE A 72 -12.06 6.54 -20.05
N ILE A 73 -11.00 6.73 -19.25
CA ILE A 73 -10.07 5.67 -18.83
C ILE A 73 -10.32 5.37 -17.35
N PRO A 74 -11.13 4.36 -17.01
CA PRO A 74 -11.42 3.97 -15.63
C PRO A 74 -10.30 3.13 -15.00
N ASN A 75 -10.29 3.08 -13.67
CA ASN A 75 -9.54 2.06 -12.94
C ASN A 75 -10.12 0.68 -13.29
N PRO A 76 -9.35 -0.31 -13.78
CA PRO A 76 -9.94 -1.59 -14.18
C PRO A 76 -10.55 -2.41 -13.02
N SER A 77 -10.32 -2.02 -11.76
CA SER A 77 -10.35 -2.98 -10.67
C SER A 77 -10.93 -2.52 -9.33
N GLY A 78 -11.11 -1.21 -9.14
CA GLY A 78 -11.59 -0.61 -7.90
C GLY A 78 -13.00 -0.06 -8.07
N LEU A 79 -13.97 -0.63 -7.35
CA LEU A 79 -15.34 -0.07 -7.29
C LEU A 79 -15.32 1.39 -6.81
N ASP A 80 -14.40 1.71 -5.90
CA ASP A 80 -14.21 3.03 -5.31
C ASP A 80 -13.69 4.10 -6.29
N HIS A 81 -13.33 3.72 -7.52
CA HIS A 81 -12.88 4.61 -8.59
C HIS A 81 -13.77 4.57 -9.84
N ASN A 82 -14.93 3.93 -9.79
CA ASN A 82 -15.82 3.82 -10.95
C ASN A 82 -17.30 4.00 -10.62
N GLU A 83 -17.67 4.30 -9.38
CA GLU A 83 -19.09 4.34 -8.98
C GLU A 83 -19.91 5.34 -9.82
N CYS A 84 -19.29 6.37 -10.40
CA CYS A 84 -19.98 7.31 -11.28
C CYS A 84 -19.77 7.07 -12.79
N LEU A 85 -19.03 6.02 -13.17
CA LEU A 85 -18.67 5.75 -14.57
C LEU A 85 -19.89 5.60 -15.48
N GLU A 86 -20.89 4.82 -15.04
CA GLU A 86 -22.14 4.63 -15.80
C GLU A 86 -22.84 5.96 -16.10
N LYS A 87 -22.98 6.83 -15.10
CA LYS A 87 -23.58 8.16 -15.28
C LYS A 87 -22.75 9.08 -16.15
N LEU A 88 -21.43 8.97 -16.13
CA LEU A 88 -20.58 9.76 -17.02
C LEU A 88 -20.71 9.31 -18.47
N VAL A 89 -20.75 8.00 -18.73
CA VAL A 89 -20.98 7.46 -20.08
C VAL A 89 -22.36 7.89 -20.59
N GLU A 90 -23.42 7.79 -19.77
CA GLU A 90 -24.77 8.27 -20.14
C GLU A 90 -24.81 9.76 -20.53
N ILE A 91 -24.08 10.60 -19.80
CA ILE A 91 -24.13 12.07 -19.98
C ILE A 91 -23.26 12.53 -21.14
N THR A 92 -22.11 11.89 -21.33
CA THR A 92 -21.09 12.36 -22.28
C THR A 92 -21.09 11.59 -23.60
N GLY A 93 -21.57 10.35 -23.61
CA GLY A 93 -21.42 9.43 -24.73
C GLY A 93 -19.98 8.98 -24.98
N ALA A 94 -19.08 9.19 -24.01
CA ALA A 94 -17.66 8.88 -24.15
C ALA A 94 -17.39 7.39 -24.35
N LYS A 95 -16.33 7.07 -25.11
CA LYS A 95 -15.84 5.71 -25.27
C LYS A 95 -15.00 5.31 -24.05
N VAL A 96 -15.19 4.08 -23.58
CA VAL A 96 -14.45 3.55 -22.43
C VAL A 96 -13.20 2.83 -22.89
N VAL A 97 -12.02 3.34 -22.52
CA VAL A 97 -10.73 2.77 -22.89
C VAL A 97 -10.22 1.90 -21.75
N THR A 98 -10.06 0.60 -21.97
CA THR A 98 -9.67 -0.34 -20.91
C THR A 98 -9.02 -1.61 -21.47
N THR A 99 -8.52 -2.49 -20.61
CA THR A 99 -7.99 -3.80 -21.01
C THR A 99 -9.12 -4.81 -21.19
N LYS A 100 -8.84 -5.96 -21.82
CA LYS A 100 -9.81 -7.06 -21.90
C LYS A 100 -10.31 -7.52 -20.51
N ILE A 101 -9.43 -7.56 -19.52
CA ILE A 101 -9.77 -7.90 -18.14
C ILE A 101 -10.58 -6.77 -17.51
N GLY A 102 -10.19 -5.51 -17.72
CA GLY A 102 -10.93 -4.35 -17.25
C GLY A 102 -12.37 -4.33 -17.76
N LYS A 103 -12.59 -4.61 -19.06
CA LYS A 103 -13.93 -4.76 -19.61
C LYS A 103 -14.72 -5.86 -18.89
N TYR A 104 -14.13 -7.04 -18.70
CA TYR A 104 -14.78 -8.11 -17.96
C TYR A 104 -15.20 -7.67 -16.55
N CYS A 105 -14.32 -6.97 -15.82
CA CYS A 105 -14.65 -6.44 -14.50
C CYS A 105 -15.79 -5.41 -14.56
N LEU A 106 -15.78 -4.50 -15.53
CA LEU A 106 -16.83 -3.50 -15.70
C LEU A 106 -18.18 -4.13 -16.07
N ASP A 107 -18.19 -5.14 -16.96
CA ASP A 107 -19.39 -5.90 -17.33
C ASP A 107 -20.02 -6.62 -16.13
N THR A 108 -19.23 -6.96 -15.10
CA THR A 108 -19.75 -7.58 -13.86
C THR A 108 -20.26 -6.58 -12.84
N GLN A 109 -19.96 -5.29 -13.00
CA GLN A 109 -20.27 -4.22 -12.06
C GLN A 109 -21.40 -3.31 -12.56
N PHE A 110 -21.54 -3.15 -13.87
CA PHE A 110 -22.46 -2.20 -14.51
C PHE A 110 -23.23 -2.85 -15.68
N ASP A 111 -24.33 -2.24 -16.12
CA ASP A 111 -24.97 -2.62 -17.39
C ASP A 111 -24.28 -1.92 -18.56
N THR A 112 -23.31 -2.59 -19.16
CA THR A 112 -22.40 -2.04 -20.18
C THR A 112 -22.84 -2.32 -21.62
N LYS A 113 -24.06 -2.82 -21.85
CA LYS A 113 -24.53 -3.27 -23.18
C LYS A 113 -24.45 -2.20 -24.26
N ASP A 114 -24.72 -0.95 -23.89
CA ASP A 114 -24.77 0.19 -24.80
C ASP A 114 -23.47 1.01 -24.80
N TRP A 115 -22.42 0.54 -24.09
CA TRP A 115 -21.15 1.26 -24.01
C TRP A 115 -20.25 0.90 -25.19
N GLU A 116 -19.57 1.90 -25.76
CA GLU A 116 -18.50 1.68 -26.73
C GLU A 116 -17.17 1.49 -25.99
N PHE A 117 -16.52 0.35 -26.18
CA PHE A 117 -15.22 0.04 -25.58
C PHE A 117 -14.08 0.10 -26.59
N ILE A 118 -12.96 0.66 -26.17
CA ILE A 118 -11.67 0.52 -26.85
C ILE A 118 -10.79 -0.39 -25.99
N ILE A 119 -10.47 -1.56 -26.53
CA ILE A 119 -9.62 -2.55 -25.85
C ILE A 119 -8.16 -2.29 -26.20
N ILE A 120 -7.38 -1.98 -25.18
CA ILE A 120 -5.93 -1.75 -25.29
C ILE A 120 -5.14 -2.92 -24.71
N ASN A 121 -3.90 -3.06 -25.20
CA ASN A 121 -2.86 -3.95 -24.70
C ASN A 121 -1.65 -3.12 -24.23
N ASN A 122 -0.70 -3.78 -23.59
CA ASN A 122 0.52 -3.11 -23.15
C ASN A 122 1.32 -2.56 -24.35
N GLY A 123 1.60 -1.26 -24.31
CA GLY A 123 2.33 -0.55 -25.36
C GLY A 123 1.44 0.06 -26.45
N ASP A 124 0.14 -0.21 -26.46
CA ASP A 124 -0.79 0.44 -27.39
C ASP A 124 -0.84 1.96 -27.13
N GLU A 125 -1.18 2.72 -28.17
CA GLU A 125 -1.23 4.18 -28.14
C GLU A 125 -2.53 4.71 -28.75
N ILE A 126 -3.07 5.79 -28.17
CA ILE A 126 -4.14 6.60 -28.76
C ILE A 126 -3.64 8.03 -28.88
N THR A 127 -3.73 8.60 -30.07
CA THR A 127 -3.43 10.02 -30.31
C THR A 127 -4.73 10.80 -30.28
N ILE A 128 -4.84 11.73 -29.32
CA ILE A 128 -6.07 12.50 -29.03
C ILE A 128 -6.03 13.90 -29.66
N GLY A 129 -5.08 14.14 -30.56
CA GLY A 129 -4.79 15.45 -31.16
C GLY A 129 -3.29 15.69 -31.14
N ASN A 130 -2.82 16.69 -30.37
CA ASN A 130 -1.39 16.98 -30.22
C ASN A 130 -0.70 16.12 -29.15
N LYS A 131 -1.46 15.31 -28.41
CA LYS A 131 -0.97 14.43 -27.36
C LYS A 131 -1.19 12.97 -27.72
N THR A 132 -0.24 12.11 -27.34
CA THR A 132 -0.33 10.65 -27.45
C THR A 132 -0.36 10.03 -26.05
N LEU A 133 -1.37 9.19 -25.83
CA LEU A 133 -1.55 8.39 -24.63
C LEU A 133 -1.05 6.97 -24.89
N ARG A 134 0.06 6.60 -24.25
CA ARG A 134 0.60 5.23 -24.27
C ARG A 134 0.11 4.46 -23.06
N PHE A 135 -0.43 3.28 -23.28
CA PHE A 135 -0.97 2.44 -22.21
C PHE A 135 0.05 1.43 -21.72
N ILE A 136 0.17 1.32 -20.40
CA ILE A 136 1.08 0.40 -19.73
C ILE A 136 0.23 -0.48 -18.84
N THR A 137 0.25 -1.76 -19.14
CA THR A 137 -0.47 -2.78 -18.37
C THR A 137 0.36 -4.05 -18.40
N ASP A 138 -0.10 -5.09 -17.73
CA ASP A 138 0.45 -6.41 -17.96
C ASP A 138 -0.69 -7.38 -18.30
N ASP A 139 -0.36 -8.48 -18.98
CA ASP A 139 -1.35 -9.48 -19.42
C ASP A 139 -2.02 -10.21 -18.23
N LYS A 140 -1.49 -9.97 -17.03
CA LYS A 140 -1.78 -10.51 -15.69
C LYS A 140 -2.88 -9.83 -14.86
N PHE A 141 -2.97 -8.49 -14.90
CA PHE A 141 -3.31 -7.71 -13.70
C PHE A 141 -4.43 -6.68 -13.84
N ARG A 142 -4.76 -6.13 -12.66
CA ARG A 142 -5.79 -5.13 -12.36
C ARG A 142 -5.38 -3.68 -12.70
N TYR A 143 -4.12 -3.43 -13.10
CA TYR A 143 -3.59 -2.08 -13.30
C TYR A 143 -3.54 -1.67 -14.78
N LEU A 144 -4.05 -0.47 -15.05
CA LEU A 144 -3.92 0.24 -16.32
C LEU A 144 -3.31 1.61 -16.02
N LEU A 145 -2.07 1.82 -16.46
CA LEU A 145 -1.43 3.14 -16.39
C LEU A 145 -1.49 3.81 -17.76
N THR A 146 -1.57 5.12 -17.75
CA THR A 146 -1.59 5.94 -18.96
C THR A 146 -0.42 6.91 -18.92
N TYR A 147 0.45 6.86 -19.91
CA TYR A 147 1.57 7.78 -20.06
C TYR A 147 1.29 8.76 -21.19
N CYS A 148 1.19 10.04 -20.86
CA CYS A 148 1.12 11.12 -21.86
C CYS A 148 2.53 11.49 -22.31
N VAL A 149 2.87 11.15 -23.55
CA VAL A 149 4.25 11.14 -24.07
C VAL A 149 4.85 12.54 -24.11
N GLU A 150 4.13 13.49 -24.70
CA GLU A 150 4.59 14.86 -24.90
C GLU A 150 4.75 15.60 -23.57
N ASN A 151 3.81 15.38 -22.65
CA ASN A 151 3.81 16.06 -21.36
C ASN A 151 4.65 15.35 -20.28
N LYS A 152 5.09 14.11 -20.53
CA LYS A 152 5.89 13.28 -19.60
C LYS A 152 5.17 12.99 -18.29
N ILE A 153 3.86 12.73 -18.37
CA ILE A 153 3.00 12.52 -17.20
C ILE A 153 2.55 11.06 -17.19
N LEU A 154 2.77 10.37 -16.06
CA LEU A 154 2.23 9.04 -15.81
C LEU A 154 1.00 9.16 -14.91
N PHE A 155 -0.17 8.83 -15.44
CA PHE A 155 -1.37 8.59 -14.64
C PHE A 155 -1.31 7.15 -14.15
N SER A 156 -1.05 6.98 -12.85
CA SER A 156 -0.58 5.72 -12.28
C SER A 156 -1.62 4.94 -11.52
N ASN A 157 -2.86 5.42 -11.49
CA ASN A 157 -3.95 4.77 -10.77
C ASN A 157 -3.55 4.55 -9.29
N GLU A 158 -3.82 3.39 -8.68
CA GLU A 158 -3.42 3.08 -7.30
C GLU A 158 -1.89 3.11 -7.08
N LEU A 159 -1.10 2.86 -8.14
CA LEU A 159 0.36 2.85 -7.98
C LEU A 159 0.86 4.24 -7.63
N PHE A 160 1.80 4.26 -6.69
CA PHE A 160 2.35 5.48 -6.12
C PHE A 160 1.35 6.30 -5.31
N GLY A 161 0.13 5.81 -5.05
CA GLY A 161 -0.87 6.50 -4.24
C GLY A 161 -0.57 6.54 -2.74
N GLN A 162 -1.29 7.42 -2.04
CA GLN A 162 -1.26 7.52 -0.57
C GLN A 162 -2.65 7.90 -0.03
N HIS A 163 -3.06 7.32 1.10
CA HIS A 163 -4.25 7.76 1.83
C HIS A 163 -3.91 8.91 2.76
N THR A 164 -4.08 10.13 2.27
CA THR A 164 -3.83 11.35 3.01
C THR A 164 -4.57 12.53 2.40
N VAL A 165 -4.74 13.60 3.18
CA VAL A 165 -5.28 14.86 2.71
C VAL A 165 -4.32 15.98 3.10
N TYR A 166 -3.66 16.56 2.10
CA TYR A 166 -2.87 17.78 2.23
C TYR A 166 -3.53 18.94 1.47
N LYS A 167 -3.27 20.16 1.93
CA LYS A 167 -3.65 21.39 1.20
C LYS A 167 -2.85 21.45 -0.09
N GLU A 168 -1.56 21.23 0.05
CA GLU A 168 -0.58 21.03 -1.01
C GLU A 168 -0.94 19.81 -1.85
N LYS A 169 -0.75 19.89 -3.17
CA LYS A 169 -1.08 18.79 -4.11
C LYS A 169 0.13 18.16 -4.77
N VAL A 170 1.32 18.70 -4.52
CA VAL A 170 2.58 18.25 -5.09
C VAL A 170 3.60 18.01 -3.99
N ASP A 171 4.40 16.97 -4.14
CA ASP A 171 5.32 16.40 -3.13
C ASP A 171 6.25 17.37 -2.39
N LEU A 172 6.84 18.35 -3.05
CA LEU A 172 7.86 19.22 -2.43
C LEU A 172 7.35 19.96 -1.19
N GLU A 173 6.11 20.43 -1.24
CA GLU A 173 5.54 21.27 -0.17
C GLU A 173 5.13 20.44 1.07
N VAL A 174 4.85 19.14 0.88
CA VAL A 174 4.56 18.19 1.96
C VAL A 174 5.84 17.64 2.60
N GLY A 175 6.88 17.45 1.79
CA GLY A 175 8.17 16.88 2.20
C GLY A 175 8.10 15.37 2.51
N HIS A 176 9.16 14.82 3.12
CA HIS A 176 9.32 13.36 3.31
C HIS A 176 8.25 12.65 4.15
N LYS A 177 7.32 13.37 4.79
CA LYS A 177 6.16 12.75 5.45
C LYS A 177 5.34 11.92 4.47
N ILE A 178 5.22 12.37 3.21
CA ILE A 178 4.46 11.65 2.20
C ILE A 178 5.05 10.27 1.88
N MET A 179 6.37 10.09 2.01
CA MET A 179 7.01 8.80 1.79
C MET A 179 6.56 7.76 2.82
N LEU A 180 6.21 8.19 4.03
CA LEU A 180 5.67 7.30 5.06
C LEU A 180 4.25 6.86 4.69
N GLU A 181 3.42 7.78 4.19
CA GLU A 181 2.06 7.49 3.72
C GLU A 181 2.08 6.56 2.50
N ALA A 182 2.99 6.79 1.55
CA ALA A 182 3.20 5.91 0.40
C ALA A 182 3.68 4.51 0.81
N LYS A 183 4.55 4.43 1.84
CA LYS A 183 4.99 3.15 2.41
C LYS A 183 3.82 2.40 3.05
N GLU A 184 2.96 3.10 3.77
CA GLU A 184 1.77 2.54 4.41
C GLU A 184 0.78 2.00 3.38
N PHE A 185 0.50 2.81 2.35
CA PHE A 185 -0.34 2.41 1.22
C PHE A 185 0.22 1.16 0.53
N PHE A 186 1.52 1.17 0.20
CA PHE A 186 2.18 0.03 -0.42
C PHE A 186 2.08 -1.24 0.42
N ALA A 187 2.40 -1.15 1.72
CA ALA A 187 2.48 -2.31 2.60
C ALA A 187 1.12 -3.01 2.78
N ASN A 188 0.04 -2.24 2.75
CA ASN A 188 -1.30 -2.72 3.09
C ASN A 188 -2.19 -3.04 1.89
N ILE A 189 -1.90 -2.46 0.72
CA ILE A 189 -2.74 -2.59 -0.48
C ILE A 189 -1.97 -3.30 -1.61
N LEU A 190 -0.72 -2.87 -1.84
CA LEU A 190 0.03 -3.25 -3.03
C LEU A 190 0.95 -4.47 -2.82
N LEU A 191 1.30 -4.76 -1.57
CA LEU A 191 2.26 -5.82 -1.21
C LEU A 191 1.92 -7.22 -1.79
N PRO A 192 0.65 -7.68 -1.86
CA PRO A 192 0.32 -8.94 -2.53
C PRO A 192 0.80 -9.01 -3.99
N ASN A 193 0.84 -7.86 -4.67
CA ASN A 193 1.16 -7.73 -6.10
C ASN A 193 2.60 -7.29 -6.38
N LYS A 194 3.46 -7.27 -5.35
CA LYS A 194 4.86 -6.82 -5.39
C LYS A 194 5.68 -7.29 -6.59
N ASP A 195 5.56 -8.56 -7.00
CA ASP A 195 6.36 -9.10 -8.11
C ASP A 195 5.94 -8.53 -9.48
N ASN A 196 4.68 -8.14 -9.63
CA ASN A 196 4.16 -7.56 -10.88
C ASN A 196 4.45 -6.07 -10.91
N ILE A 197 4.32 -5.40 -9.77
CA ILE A 197 4.82 -4.03 -9.60
C ILE A 197 6.31 -3.97 -9.95
N LEU A 198 7.13 -4.95 -9.54
CA LEU A 198 8.54 -4.99 -9.92
C LEU A 198 8.75 -5.09 -11.44
N LYS A 199 7.89 -5.80 -12.18
CA LYS A 199 7.94 -5.87 -13.64
C LYS A 199 7.52 -4.54 -14.26
N MET A 200 6.44 -3.94 -13.79
CA MET A 200 5.99 -2.62 -14.26
C MET A 200 7.08 -1.56 -14.05
N LEU A 201 7.75 -1.54 -12.89
CA LEU A 201 8.87 -0.64 -12.61
C LEU A 201 10.06 -0.81 -13.57
N LYS A 202 10.21 -1.96 -14.24
CA LYS A 202 11.22 -2.13 -15.30
C LYS A 202 10.82 -1.37 -16.56
N ILE A 203 9.54 -1.40 -16.93
CA ILE A 203 9.00 -0.63 -18.07
C ILE A 203 9.10 0.86 -17.78
N LEU A 204 8.70 1.29 -16.57
CA LEU A 204 8.72 2.71 -16.18
C LEU A 204 10.13 3.31 -16.15
N LYS A 205 11.19 2.50 -16.02
CA LYS A 205 12.58 2.96 -16.01
C LYS A 205 12.99 3.66 -17.31
N ASP A 206 12.41 3.24 -18.43
CA ASP A 206 12.79 3.74 -19.75
C ASP A 206 11.94 4.97 -20.18
N LEU A 207 11.03 5.42 -19.31
CA LEU A 207 10.19 6.59 -19.56
C LEU A 207 10.84 7.85 -18.99
N ASN A 208 10.69 8.96 -19.70
CA ASN A 208 11.01 10.28 -19.16
C ASN A 208 9.81 10.79 -18.36
N LEU A 209 9.93 10.84 -17.03
CA LEU A 209 8.84 11.21 -16.13
C LEU A 209 9.08 12.58 -15.52
N GLU A 210 8.12 13.48 -15.70
CA GLU A 210 8.07 14.78 -15.04
C GLU A 210 7.02 14.82 -13.94
N TYR A 211 5.94 14.05 -14.08
CA TYR A 211 4.90 13.89 -13.06
C TYR A 211 4.44 12.44 -12.96
N ILE A 212 4.15 11.98 -11.73
CA ILE A 212 3.38 10.76 -11.46
C ILE A 212 2.11 11.16 -10.71
N CYS A 213 0.97 10.82 -11.30
CA CYS A 213 -0.37 11.25 -10.93
C CYS A 213 -1.20 10.04 -10.45
N PRO A 214 -1.22 9.74 -9.14
CA PRO A 214 -1.95 8.60 -8.59
C PRO A 214 -3.41 8.92 -8.29
N SER A 215 -4.27 7.89 -8.27
CA SER A 215 -5.70 8.00 -7.97
C SER A 215 -6.01 8.47 -6.54
N HIS A 216 -5.03 8.41 -5.63
CA HIS A 216 -5.14 8.88 -4.25
C HIS A 216 -3.93 9.70 -3.79
N GLY A 217 -4.20 10.73 -3.00
CA GLY A 217 -3.19 11.54 -2.33
C GLY A 217 -2.64 12.64 -3.24
N ILE A 218 -1.33 12.87 -3.15
CA ILE A 218 -0.66 13.96 -3.87
C ILE A 218 0.04 13.46 -5.14
N ILE A 219 0.36 14.41 -6.01
CA ILE A 219 1.11 14.20 -7.24
C ILE A 219 2.62 14.23 -6.94
N TRP A 220 3.37 13.31 -7.52
CA TRP A 220 4.83 13.31 -7.46
C TRP A 220 5.40 14.14 -8.60
N HIS A 221 6.37 15.00 -8.27
CA HIS A 221 7.08 15.83 -9.24
C HIS A 221 8.56 15.94 -8.89
N LYS A 222 8.89 16.32 -7.65
CA LYS A 222 10.28 16.51 -7.21
C LYS A 222 10.93 15.24 -6.67
N MET A 223 10.14 14.30 -6.16
CA MET A 223 10.61 13.10 -5.49
C MET A 223 10.39 11.83 -6.31
N ILE A 224 10.21 11.95 -7.64
CA ILE A 224 9.96 10.83 -8.56
C ILE A 224 11.03 9.74 -8.44
N ASP A 225 12.32 10.11 -8.50
CA ASP A 225 13.42 9.15 -8.40
C ASP A 225 13.43 8.43 -7.06
N GLU A 226 13.12 9.15 -5.97
CA GLU A 226 13.07 8.54 -4.64
C GLU A 226 11.90 7.55 -4.54
N ILE A 227 10.68 7.93 -4.95
CA ILE A 227 9.52 7.03 -4.83
C ILE A 227 9.69 5.79 -5.72
N LEU A 228 10.25 5.93 -6.93
CA LEU A 228 10.57 4.79 -7.80
C LEU A 228 11.60 3.85 -7.14
N LEU A 229 12.63 4.41 -6.49
CA LEU A 229 13.61 3.63 -5.73
C LEU A 229 12.97 2.94 -4.52
N LYS A 230 12.07 3.62 -3.78
CA LYS A 230 11.33 3.00 -2.67
C LYS A 230 10.49 1.82 -3.15
N TYR A 231 9.68 2.02 -4.18
CA TYR A 231 8.83 0.98 -4.77
C TYR A 231 9.67 -0.21 -5.24
N ARG A 232 10.83 0.03 -5.88
CA ARG A 232 11.77 -1.04 -6.25
C ARG A 232 12.27 -1.82 -5.03
N ASN A 233 12.65 -1.14 -3.96
CA ASN A 233 13.16 -1.78 -2.74
C ASN A 233 12.05 -2.59 -2.03
N TRP A 234 10.86 -2.01 -1.91
CA TRP A 234 9.69 -2.67 -1.31
C TRP A 234 9.24 -3.89 -2.11
N SER A 235 9.33 -3.82 -3.44
CA SER A 235 9.02 -4.91 -4.37
C SER A 235 10.19 -5.87 -4.64
N SER A 236 11.28 -5.84 -3.87
CA SER A 236 12.42 -6.77 -4.05
C SER A 236 12.90 -7.43 -2.75
N GLY A 237 12.19 -7.18 -1.64
CA GLY A 237 12.51 -7.75 -0.34
C GLY A 237 13.78 -7.16 0.28
N VAL A 238 14.18 -5.95 -0.15
CA VAL A 238 15.24 -5.20 0.53
C VAL A 238 14.76 -4.84 1.93
N TYR A 239 15.57 -5.20 2.92
CA TYR A 239 15.29 -4.92 4.33
C TYR A 239 16.27 -3.89 4.89
N LYS A 240 15.85 -3.20 5.94
CA LYS A 240 16.66 -2.35 6.81
C LYS A 240 17.06 -3.13 8.06
N ASN A 241 18.12 -2.69 8.75
CA ASN A 241 18.51 -3.26 10.04
C ASN A 241 17.58 -2.79 11.17
N THR A 242 16.30 -3.11 11.05
CA THR A 242 15.25 -2.74 12.00
C THR A 242 14.50 -3.97 12.50
N ALA A 243 13.97 -3.87 13.71
CA ALA A 243 13.12 -4.86 14.34
C ALA A 243 11.75 -4.27 14.66
N VAL A 244 10.70 -4.99 14.29
CA VAL A 244 9.32 -4.68 14.69
C VAL A 244 8.90 -5.67 15.76
N ILE A 245 8.61 -5.16 16.96
CA ILE A 245 8.13 -5.93 18.09
C ILE A 245 6.63 -5.63 18.28
N ALA A 246 5.79 -6.52 17.76
CA ALA A 246 4.33 -6.41 17.87
C ALA A 246 3.81 -7.39 18.91
N TYR A 247 3.06 -6.93 19.92
CA TYR A 247 2.61 -7.82 20.99
C TYR A 247 1.27 -7.42 21.61
N ALA A 248 0.62 -8.41 22.22
CA ALA A 248 -0.47 -8.20 23.17
C ALA A 248 -0.07 -8.67 24.57
N THR A 249 -0.71 -8.15 25.61
CA THR A 249 -0.50 -8.59 26.99
C THR A 249 -1.77 -8.37 27.82
N ILE A 250 -1.94 -9.16 28.88
CA ILE A 250 -3.02 -8.98 29.86
C ILE A 250 -2.43 -8.46 31.17
N TYR A 251 -1.45 -9.18 31.73
CA TYR A 251 -0.81 -8.87 33.00
C TYR A 251 0.68 -8.49 32.83
N TYR A 252 1.01 -7.76 31.76
CA TYR A 252 2.32 -7.15 31.46
C TYR A 252 3.54 -8.08 31.37
N SER A 253 3.40 -9.38 31.58
CA SER A 253 4.54 -10.32 31.54
C SER A 253 5.13 -10.41 30.14
N THR A 254 4.29 -10.57 29.11
CA THR A 254 4.71 -10.45 27.70
C THR A 254 5.35 -9.10 27.41
N GLU A 255 4.82 -8.00 27.94
CA GLU A 255 5.41 -6.65 27.74
C GLU A 255 6.83 -6.55 28.30
N LYS A 256 7.08 -7.09 29.51
CA LYS A 256 8.43 -7.12 30.09
C LYS A 256 9.42 -7.88 29.21
N ILE A 257 8.98 -9.01 28.63
CA ILE A 257 9.80 -9.79 27.68
C ILE A 257 10.07 -8.97 26.41
N ALA A 258 9.05 -8.30 25.87
CA ALA A 258 9.17 -7.44 24.69
C ALA A 258 10.24 -6.36 24.87
N ARG A 259 10.18 -5.64 26.01
CA ARG A 259 11.12 -4.58 26.37
C ARG A 259 12.56 -5.12 26.48
N ALA A 260 12.75 -6.22 27.21
CA ALA A 260 14.08 -6.83 27.35
C ALA A 260 14.67 -7.28 26.00
N LEU A 261 13.86 -7.88 25.11
CA LEU A 261 14.30 -8.26 23.77
C LEU A 261 14.72 -7.06 22.95
N GLY A 262 13.89 -6.01 22.92
CA GLY A 262 14.17 -4.83 22.14
C GLY A 262 15.35 -4.02 22.68
N GLU A 263 15.56 -3.95 24.00
CA GLU A 263 16.79 -3.39 24.57
C GLU A 263 18.04 -4.15 24.09
N GLY A 264 17.99 -5.49 24.09
CA GLY A 264 19.11 -6.30 23.61
C GLY A 264 19.41 -6.08 22.13
N LEU A 265 18.36 -5.96 21.31
CA LEU A 265 18.48 -5.65 19.88
C LEU A 265 19.07 -4.25 19.65
N ALA A 266 18.59 -3.25 20.38
CA ALA A 266 19.09 -1.88 20.31
C ALA A 266 20.57 -1.79 20.72
N GLU A 267 20.98 -2.45 21.81
CA GLU A 267 22.39 -2.55 22.21
C GLU A 267 23.26 -3.28 21.17
N GLY A 268 22.63 -4.11 20.33
CA GLY A 268 23.26 -4.74 19.18
C GLY A 268 23.25 -3.91 17.88
N GLY A 269 22.77 -2.66 17.92
CA GLY A 269 22.75 -1.74 16.77
C GLY A 269 21.55 -1.91 15.82
N VAL A 270 20.46 -2.55 16.27
CA VAL A 270 19.21 -2.68 15.50
C VAL A 270 18.24 -1.58 15.93
N ASN A 271 17.65 -0.85 14.98
CA ASN A 271 16.59 0.11 15.30
C ASN A 271 15.29 -0.64 15.64
N VAL A 272 14.73 -0.40 16.82
CA VAL A 272 13.56 -1.14 17.32
C VAL A 272 12.31 -0.27 17.34
N THR A 273 11.23 -0.75 16.74
CA THR A 273 9.89 -0.19 16.84
C THR A 273 8.99 -1.15 17.61
N TYR A 274 8.23 -0.61 18.56
CA TYR A 274 7.29 -1.39 19.37
C TYR A 274 5.84 -1.06 18.98
N HIS A 275 5.03 -2.09 18.86
CA HIS A 275 3.57 -1.96 18.72
C HIS A 275 2.88 -2.81 19.79
N ARG A 276 2.21 -2.13 20.72
CA ARG A 276 1.23 -2.77 21.59
C ARG A 276 -0.09 -2.80 20.83
N LEU A 277 -0.61 -3.99 20.53
CA LEU A 277 -1.73 -4.16 19.59
C LEU A 277 -3.07 -3.61 20.10
N ASP A 278 -3.13 -3.13 21.34
CA ASP A 278 -4.24 -2.34 21.86
C ASP A 278 -4.16 -0.85 21.55
N ALA A 279 -2.99 -0.34 21.18
CA ALA A 279 -2.73 1.07 20.91
C ALA A 279 -2.14 1.31 19.49
N SER A 280 -1.97 0.26 18.70
CA SER A 280 -1.46 0.34 17.32
C SER A 280 -2.44 -0.32 16.35
N THR A 281 -2.70 0.34 15.23
CA THR A 281 -3.53 -0.18 14.15
C THR A 281 -2.74 -1.16 13.27
N LEU A 282 -3.43 -2.09 12.61
CA LEU A 282 -2.80 -3.10 11.77
C LEU A 282 -1.97 -2.49 10.63
N ASN A 283 -2.49 -1.43 10.00
CA ASN A 283 -1.83 -0.76 8.88
C ASN A 283 -0.45 -0.19 9.24
N ILE A 284 -0.33 0.40 10.45
CA ILE A 284 0.93 0.94 10.94
C ILE A 284 1.92 -0.20 11.25
N VAL A 285 1.47 -1.27 11.88
CA VAL A 285 2.31 -2.44 12.20
C VAL A 285 2.88 -3.05 10.91
N VAL A 286 2.01 -3.27 9.91
CA VAL A 286 2.40 -3.86 8.62
C VAL A 286 3.32 -2.95 7.82
N ARG A 287 3.07 -1.63 7.81
CA ARG A 287 3.99 -0.64 7.23
C ARG A 287 5.40 -0.76 7.79
N ASP A 288 5.52 -0.93 9.10
CA ASP A 288 6.83 -1.04 9.74
C ASP A 288 7.46 -2.42 9.48
N ILE A 289 6.65 -3.48 9.34
CA ILE A 289 7.12 -4.82 8.96
C ILE A 289 7.68 -4.86 7.53
N LEU A 290 7.14 -4.08 6.59
CA LEU A 290 7.46 -4.13 5.15
C LEU A 290 8.97 -4.29 4.88
N ASP A 291 9.79 -3.39 5.42
CA ASP A 291 11.24 -3.38 5.24
C ASP A 291 12.00 -3.77 6.53
N ALA A 292 11.32 -4.34 7.53
CA ALA A 292 11.98 -4.85 8.73
C ALA A 292 12.75 -6.16 8.46
N LYS A 293 13.93 -6.27 9.05
CA LYS A 293 14.71 -7.52 9.06
C LYS A 293 14.18 -8.49 10.10
N TYR A 294 13.79 -7.99 11.27
CA TYR A 294 13.28 -8.81 12.37
C TYR A 294 11.79 -8.53 12.59
N VAL A 295 10.98 -9.58 12.55
CA VAL A 295 9.56 -9.57 12.89
C VAL A 295 9.38 -10.39 14.16
N ILE A 296 9.07 -9.71 15.25
CA ILE A 296 9.06 -10.29 16.60
C ILE A 296 7.65 -10.15 17.15
N ILE A 297 6.94 -11.27 17.28
CA ILE A 297 5.52 -11.29 17.65
C ILE A 297 5.35 -11.91 19.04
N GLY A 298 4.70 -11.16 19.92
CA GLY A 298 4.51 -11.51 21.32
C GLY A 298 3.05 -11.76 21.67
N SER A 299 2.77 -12.87 22.36
CA SER A 299 1.41 -13.14 22.84
C SER A 299 1.42 -13.89 24.17
N PRO A 300 0.53 -13.56 25.13
CA PRO A 300 0.19 -14.53 26.15
C PRO A 300 -0.53 -15.73 25.54
N THR A 301 -0.53 -16.87 26.23
CA THR A 301 -1.45 -17.98 25.92
C THR A 301 -2.82 -17.73 26.55
N ILE A 302 -3.88 -17.76 25.73
CA ILE A 302 -5.28 -17.64 26.15
C ILE A 302 -6.07 -18.77 25.49
N ASN A 303 -6.76 -19.60 26.29
CA ASN A 303 -7.61 -20.70 25.78
C ASN A 303 -6.90 -21.55 24.70
N THR A 304 -5.70 -22.04 25.02
CA THR A 304 -4.81 -22.80 24.11
C THR A 304 -4.49 -22.10 22.77
N ASN A 305 -4.58 -20.77 22.74
CA ASN A 305 -4.40 -19.94 21.56
C ASN A 305 -3.58 -18.68 21.84
N VAL A 306 -3.25 -17.95 20.77
CA VAL A 306 -2.74 -16.58 20.86
C VAL A 306 -3.86 -15.64 21.33
N HIS A 307 -3.47 -14.47 21.81
CA HIS A 307 -4.39 -13.38 22.10
C HIS A 307 -5.16 -12.97 20.83
N PRO A 308 -6.48 -12.68 20.88
CA PRO A 308 -7.28 -12.39 19.69
C PRO A 308 -6.70 -11.31 18.77
N LYS A 309 -6.20 -10.20 19.33
CA LYS A 309 -5.51 -9.13 18.57
C LYS A 309 -4.24 -9.62 17.84
N VAL A 310 -3.51 -10.57 18.41
CA VAL A 310 -2.38 -11.21 17.71
C VAL A 310 -2.91 -12.08 16.59
N GLY A 311 -3.98 -12.85 16.83
CA GLY A 311 -4.66 -13.63 15.78
C GLY A 311 -5.07 -12.77 14.57
N MET A 312 -5.68 -11.59 14.81
CA MET A 312 -6.01 -10.64 13.74
C MET A 312 -4.77 -10.20 12.95
N LEU A 313 -3.67 -9.87 13.63
CA LEU A 313 -2.41 -9.49 12.98
C LEU A 313 -1.85 -10.63 12.12
N LEU A 314 -1.84 -11.86 12.63
CA LEU A 314 -1.34 -13.03 11.89
C LEU A 314 -2.16 -13.27 10.62
N THR A 315 -3.49 -13.27 10.74
CA THR A 315 -4.40 -13.42 9.59
C THR A 315 -4.17 -12.33 8.54
N TYR A 316 -3.99 -11.09 8.99
CA TYR A 316 -3.81 -9.94 8.10
C TYR A 316 -2.47 -10.02 7.33
N ILE A 317 -1.36 -10.29 8.02
CA ILE A 317 -0.03 -10.44 7.39
C ILE A 317 -0.01 -11.64 6.43
N GLU A 318 -0.71 -12.73 6.76
CA GLU A 318 -0.78 -13.91 5.88
C GLU A 318 -1.35 -13.56 4.50
N GLY A 319 -2.44 -12.80 4.47
CA GLY A 319 -3.05 -12.35 3.20
C GLY A 319 -2.12 -11.47 2.37
N LEU A 320 -1.29 -10.67 3.03
CA LEU A 320 -0.36 -9.74 2.38
C LEU A 320 0.90 -10.42 1.79
N LYS A 321 1.25 -11.62 2.28
CA LYS A 321 2.38 -12.42 1.79
C LYS A 321 3.69 -11.61 1.68
N PRO A 322 4.21 -11.05 2.79
CA PRO A 322 5.47 -10.32 2.76
C PRO A 322 6.64 -11.18 2.24
N TYR A 323 7.71 -10.56 1.76
CA TYR A 323 8.92 -11.29 1.38
C TYR A 323 9.49 -12.10 2.55
N ASN A 324 9.92 -13.32 2.24
CA ASN A 324 10.43 -14.30 3.20
C ASN A 324 11.84 -14.00 3.73
N LYS A 325 12.51 -12.95 3.23
CA LYS A 325 13.83 -12.47 3.66
C LYS A 325 13.78 -11.75 5.02
N LYS A 326 13.27 -12.44 6.04
CA LYS A 326 13.04 -11.91 7.39
C LYS A 326 13.36 -12.96 8.46
N ILE A 327 13.67 -12.48 9.65
CA ILE A 327 13.85 -13.31 10.85
C ILE A 327 12.58 -13.22 11.69
N GLY A 328 11.95 -14.37 11.94
CA GLY A 328 10.77 -14.49 12.80
C GLY A 328 11.16 -14.92 14.21
N VAL A 329 10.63 -14.23 15.23
CA VAL A 329 10.83 -14.60 16.64
C VAL A 329 9.52 -14.51 17.40
N ALA A 330 9.08 -15.63 17.97
CA ALA A 330 7.92 -15.69 18.84
C ALA A 330 8.32 -15.59 20.32
N PHE A 331 7.56 -14.85 21.12
CA PHE A 331 7.77 -14.77 22.56
C PHE A 331 6.44 -14.64 23.32
N GLY A 332 6.44 -14.89 24.62
CA GLY A 332 5.18 -14.84 25.36
C GLY A 332 5.24 -15.30 26.81
N SER A 333 4.17 -15.02 27.55
CA SER A 333 3.94 -15.58 28.88
C SER A 333 2.75 -16.54 28.89
N TYR A 334 2.74 -17.50 29.81
CA TYR A 334 1.64 -18.46 29.98
C TYR A 334 1.43 -18.81 31.45
N GLY A 335 0.26 -19.33 31.81
CA GLY A 335 -0.04 -19.75 33.19
C GLY A 335 0.33 -21.20 33.46
N TRP A 336 -0.33 -22.11 32.74
CA TRP A 336 -0.20 -23.56 32.92
C TRP A 336 0.62 -24.18 31.80
N GLU A 337 0.17 -23.98 30.56
CA GLU A 337 0.76 -24.54 29.35
C GLU A 337 0.98 -23.46 28.29
N GLU A 338 1.99 -23.66 27.45
CA GLU A 338 2.40 -22.72 26.41
C GLU A 338 1.90 -23.19 25.05
N TYR A 339 1.10 -22.36 24.38
CA TYR A 339 0.56 -22.65 23.04
C TYR A 339 0.78 -21.52 22.04
N ALA A 340 0.94 -20.29 22.52
CA ALA A 340 0.93 -19.10 21.68
C ALA A 340 2.17 -19.02 20.78
N THR A 341 3.37 -19.24 21.33
CA THR A 341 4.61 -19.11 20.56
C THR A 341 4.76 -20.22 19.53
N LYS A 342 4.24 -21.43 19.82
CA LYS A 342 4.17 -22.51 18.84
C LYS A 342 3.38 -22.07 17.59
N LYS A 343 2.17 -21.53 17.77
CA LYS A 343 1.32 -21.03 16.66
C LYS A 343 1.98 -19.89 15.88
N ILE A 344 2.66 -18.98 16.57
CA ILE A 344 3.38 -17.87 15.92
C ILE A 344 4.58 -18.39 15.12
N ASN A 345 5.32 -19.39 15.62
CA ASN A 345 6.42 -20.00 14.88
C ASN A 345 5.93 -20.74 13.63
N GLU A 346 4.84 -21.52 13.74
CA GLU A 346 4.20 -22.18 12.58
C GLU A 346 3.77 -21.16 11.51
N PHE A 347 3.24 -20.01 11.94
CA PHE A 347 2.93 -18.90 11.04
C PHE A 347 4.19 -18.35 10.34
N PHE A 348 5.29 -18.14 11.05
CA PHE A 348 6.54 -17.67 10.44
C PHE A 348 7.13 -18.70 9.46
N GLU A 349 7.06 -19.99 9.79
CA GLU A 349 7.49 -21.08 8.91
C GLU A 349 6.65 -21.11 7.63
N LYS A 350 5.33 -20.94 7.74
CA LYS A 350 4.41 -20.84 6.60
C LYS A 350 4.75 -19.66 5.67
N LEU A 351 5.23 -18.54 6.23
CA LEU A 351 5.72 -17.40 5.44
C LEU A 351 7.16 -17.58 4.92
N GLY A 352 7.83 -18.68 5.28
CA GLY A 352 9.22 -18.95 4.91
C GLY A 352 10.25 -18.10 5.63
N PHE A 353 9.89 -17.48 6.77
CA PHE A 353 10.82 -16.67 7.54
C PHE A 353 11.85 -17.57 8.24
N LYS A 354 13.06 -17.04 8.47
CA LYS A 354 14.06 -17.71 9.31
C LYS A 354 13.62 -17.63 10.77
N VAL A 355 13.06 -18.72 11.29
CA VAL A 355 12.59 -18.79 12.69
C VAL A 355 13.77 -18.96 13.63
N ILE A 356 13.88 -18.08 14.63
CA ILE A 356 14.81 -18.21 15.74
C ILE A 356 14.00 -18.37 17.01
N SER A 357 14.01 -19.57 17.57
CA SER A 357 13.26 -19.93 18.77
C SER A 357 14.21 -20.24 19.94
N GLY A 358 13.67 -20.24 21.16
CA GLY A 358 14.42 -20.59 22.35
C GLY A 358 13.55 -20.57 23.59
N LYS A 359 13.77 -21.53 24.51
CA LYS A 359 12.99 -21.65 25.75
C LYS A 359 13.02 -20.39 26.62
N ILE A 360 14.04 -19.54 26.46
CA ILE A 360 14.17 -18.27 27.20
C ILE A 360 13.13 -17.21 26.77
N LEU A 361 12.52 -17.36 25.59
CA LEU A 361 11.53 -16.44 25.03
C LEU A 361 10.12 -16.66 25.60
N THR A 362 9.92 -17.74 26.34
CA THR A 362 8.65 -18.05 26.99
C THR A 362 8.80 -18.07 28.50
N ARG A 363 7.79 -17.57 29.21
CA ARG A 363 7.79 -17.56 30.68
C ARG A 363 6.47 -18.02 31.26
N ARG A 364 6.56 -18.94 32.22
CA ARG A 364 5.44 -19.26 33.09
C ARG A 364 5.26 -18.11 34.08
N PHE A 365 4.07 -17.50 34.09
CA PHE A 365 3.74 -16.30 34.84
C PHE A 365 4.74 -15.16 34.60
N ALA A 366 5.12 -14.43 35.65
CA ALA A 366 5.96 -13.25 35.55
C ALA A 366 7.44 -13.60 35.38
N PRO A 367 8.17 -12.95 34.44
CA PRO A 367 9.63 -13.02 34.40
C PRO A 367 10.25 -12.36 35.63
N GLY A 368 11.26 -12.99 36.22
CA GLY A 368 12.14 -12.37 37.20
C GLY A 368 13.32 -11.64 36.54
N GLU A 369 14.12 -10.92 37.32
CA GLU A 369 15.25 -10.13 36.79
C GLU A 369 16.26 -10.95 36.01
N ASN A 370 16.63 -12.13 36.51
CA ASN A 370 17.60 -13.01 35.83
C ASN A 370 17.09 -13.45 34.45
N ASP A 371 15.77 -13.65 34.32
CA ASP A 371 15.16 -14.02 33.05
C ASP A 371 15.23 -12.86 32.06
N LEU A 372 14.88 -11.65 32.51
CA LEU A 372 14.97 -10.45 31.69
C LEU A 372 16.39 -10.16 31.23
N ARG A 373 17.41 -10.35 32.10
CA ARG A 373 18.82 -10.24 31.71
C ARG A 373 19.19 -11.24 30.60
N LYS A 374 18.78 -12.51 30.74
CA LYS A 374 19.03 -13.54 29.72
C LYS A 374 18.30 -13.27 28.40
N ILE A 375 17.07 -12.75 28.48
CA ILE A 375 16.28 -12.34 27.31
C ILE A 375 16.96 -11.18 26.58
N LYS A 376 17.49 -10.20 27.33
CA LYS A 376 18.27 -9.09 26.78
C LYS A 376 19.54 -9.57 26.09
N GLU A 377 20.29 -10.49 26.72
CA GLU A 377 21.45 -11.12 26.10
C GLU A 377 21.09 -11.93 24.85
N PHE A 378 19.91 -12.57 24.83
CA PHE A 378 19.39 -13.19 23.62
C PHE A 378 19.15 -12.16 22.51
N GLY A 379 18.54 -11.01 22.83
CA GLY A 379 18.34 -9.89 21.88
C GLY A 379 19.66 -9.40 21.26
N LYS A 380 20.72 -9.26 22.07
CA LYS A 380 22.07 -8.91 21.57
C LYS A 380 22.64 -9.92 20.60
N LYS A 381 22.42 -11.21 20.86
CA LYS A 381 22.86 -12.29 19.95
C LYS A 381 22.04 -12.26 18.66
N LEU A 382 20.73 -12.03 18.76
CA LEU A 382 19.82 -11.92 17.62
C LEU A 382 20.23 -10.79 16.67
N ALA A 383 20.66 -9.64 17.20
CA ALA A 383 21.15 -8.51 16.42
C ALA A 383 22.35 -8.85 15.50
N LYS A 384 23.14 -9.87 15.85
CA LYS A 384 24.31 -10.31 15.09
C LYS A 384 23.98 -11.30 13.97
N ILE A 385 22.75 -11.84 13.93
CA ILE A 385 22.37 -12.82 12.90
C ILE A 385 22.33 -12.13 11.54
N LYS A 386 23.05 -12.69 10.58
CA LYS A 386 22.96 -12.30 9.17
C LYS A 386 21.86 -13.13 8.50
N LEU A 387 21.04 -12.46 7.69
CA LEU A 387 20.34 -13.12 6.60
C LEU A 387 21.32 -13.09 5.44
N ASP A 388 21.61 -14.25 4.85
CA ASP A 388 22.57 -14.33 3.76
C ASP A 388 22.20 -13.34 2.65
N LYS A 389 23.20 -12.64 2.11
CA LYS A 389 23.06 -11.86 0.89
C LYS A 389 22.95 -12.86 -0.26
N PHE A 390 21.73 -13.13 -0.71
CA PHE A 390 21.57 -13.78 -2.00
C PHE A 390 21.43 -12.71 -3.08
N LEU A 391 22.23 -12.91 -4.13
CA LEU A 391 22.49 -12.08 -5.30
C LEU A 391 21.24 -11.41 -5.90
#